data_AF-A0A8J3GDR0-F1
#
_entry.id   AF-A0A8J3GDR0-F1
#
_cell.length_a   1.000
_cell.length_b   1.000
_cell.length_c   1.000
_cell.angle_alpha   90.00
_cell.angle_beta   90.00
_cell.angle_gamma   90.00
#
_symmetry.space_group_name_H-M   'P 1'
#
loop_
_entity.id
_entity.type
_entity.pdbx_description
1 polymer ?
#
loop_
_entity_poly.entity_id
_entity_poly.type
_entity_poly.pdbx_seq_one_letter_code
_entity_poly.pdbx_strand_id
1 'polypeptide(L)'
;MLRGKIYGLIIAVLLTASVTSAERELKADSSEDQSIEALQKRVTQNPKDLELRYALGIAYNEQAMNDDEAALDQAIKIFQDIVKEDPNSVKAKAMLGSCTVMKAQHVSIFKKLDYVEDGYTILDQVVADKPNDPDLRLIRGVNAARSPGFLGRSDVAETDFEWLLADLKKTDNHYDDNYRRTIYFYVGDWFLEQRDSRCVELLMKASKTPGAPRLTDDIKKSLKKAKKRFPSTYAALEKE
;
A
#
# COMPACT_ATOMS: atom_id res chain seq x y z
N MET A 1 -16.26 -21.08 4.28
CA MET A 1 -15.39 -20.73 5.43
C MET A 1 -13.96 -21.03 5.04
N LEU A 2 -13.21 -20.04 4.55
CA LEU A 2 -11.76 -20.00 4.27
C LEU A 2 -11.52 -18.86 3.25
N ARG A 3 -11.71 -17.61 3.69
CA ARG A 3 -11.38 -16.40 2.91
C ARG A 3 -10.50 -15.41 3.70
N GLY A 4 -9.88 -15.87 4.79
CA GLY A 4 -9.15 -15.01 5.74
C GLY A 4 -7.66 -15.34 5.89
N LYS A 5 -7.03 -16.03 4.94
CA LYS A 5 -5.60 -16.33 5.01
C LYS A 5 -4.99 -16.10 3.64
N ILE A 6 -3.82 -15.46 3.61
CA ILE A 6 -3.00 -15.07 2.43
C ILE A 6 -3.23 -13.63 1.95
N TYR A 7 -2.81 -12.64 2.74
CA TYR A 7 -2.23 -11.37 2.22
C TYR A 7 -1.27 -10.81 3.25
N GLY A 8 -0.25 -11.60 3.58
CA GLY A 8 0.76 -11.20 4.53
C GLY A 8 2.12 -11.25 3.86
N LEU A 9 2.68 -10.06 3.56
CA LEU A 9 4.07 -9.81 3.15
C LEU A 9 4.29 -8.29 2.90
N ILE A 10 4.86 -7.61 3.90
CA ILE A 10 5.99 -6.64 3.86
C ILE A 10 5.93 -5.53 2.75
N ILE A 11 5.87 -4.25 3.13
CA ILE A 11 5.73 -2.93 2.41
C ILE A 11 6.72 -1.82 2.91
N ALA A 12 8.04 -2.02 2.94
CA ALA A 12 8.97 -0.88 2.93
C ALA A 12 9.31 -0.62 1.45
N VAL A 13 9.24 0.56 0.82
CA VAL A 13 9.59 1.94 1.17
C VAL A 13 8.83 2.85 0.18
N LEU A 14 8.25 3.97 0.62
CA LEU A 14 7.88 5.08 -0.26
C LEU A 14 8.07 6.42 0.45
N LEU A 15 9.30 6.92 0.54
CA LEU A 15 9.59 8.36 0.63
C LEU A 15 11.01 8.63 0.10
N THR A 16 11.13 9.44 -0.95
CA THR A 16 11.83 10.73 -0.89
C THR A 16 11.89 11.38 -2.29
N ALA A 17 11.26 12.54 -2.43
CA ALA A 17 11.54 13.48 -3.51
C ALA A 17 11.71 14.88 -2.89
N SER A 18 12.95 15.21 -2.53
CA SER A 18 13.57 16.55 -2.57
C SER A 18 14.79 16.63 -1.63
N VAL A 19 15.79 15.75 -1.81
CA VAL A 19 17.15 15.94 -1.27
C VAL A 19 18.15 15.53 -2.36
N THR A 20 19.14 16.39 -2.58
CA THR A 20 20.17 16.28 -3.62
C THR A 20 20.95 14.97 -3.54
N SER A 21 21.28 14.42 -4.71
CA SER A 21 21.80 13.08 -5.00
C SER A 21 23.18 12.72 -4.44
N ALA A 22 23.74 13.50 -3.50
CA ALA A 22 25.06 13.28 -2.93
C ALA A 22 25.05 12.73 -1.48
N GLU A 23 23.92 12.81 -0.77
CA GLU A 23 23.80 12.29 0.62
C GLU A 23 23.10 10.92 0.69
N ARG A 24 22.50 10.46 -0.41
CA ARG A 24 21.83 9.15 -0.51
C ARG A 24 22.80 7.96 -0.67
N GLU A 25 24.11 8.20 -0.86
CA GLU A 25 25.10 7.17 -1.18
C GLU A 25 25.76 6.49 0.04
N LEU A 26 25.22 6.60 1.26
CA LEU A 26 25.74 5.82 2.40
C LEU A 26 24.67 4.94 3.09
N LYS A 27 24.59 3.70 2.61
CA LYS A 27 24.12 2.47 3.30
C LYS A 27 22.65 2.42 3.73
N ALA A 28 21.79 1.85 2.87
CA ALA A 28 20.53 1.25 3.28
C ALA A 28 20.02 0.19 2.29
N ASP A 29 20.94 -0.61 1.72
CA ASP A 29 20.61 -1.64 0.72
C ASP A 29 20.72 -3.08 1.27
N SER A 30 20.75 -3.27 2.59
CA SER A 30 20.50 -4.59 3.18
C SER A 30 19.10 -4.62 3.77
N SER A 31 18.32 -5.65 3.43
CA SER A 31 17.01 -5.92 4.05
C SER A 31 17.06 -6.00 5.59
N GLU A 32 18.26 -6.21 6.17
CA GLU A 32 18.50 -6.19 7.61
C GLU A 32 18.34 -4.79 8.23
N ASP A 33 18.76 -3.72 7.54
CA ASP A 33 18.66 -2.32 8.02
C ASP A 33 17.22 -1.78 8.06
N GLN A 34 16.29 -2.51 7.44
CA GLN A 34 14.86 -2.21 7.36
C GLN A 34 14.00 -3.13 8.22
N SER A 35 14.61 -4.08 8.94
CA SER A 35 13.88 -4.90 9.91
C SER A 35 13.29 -4.03 11.04
N ILE A 36 12.17 -4.46 11.62
CA ILE A 36 11.54 -3.76 12.74
C ILE A 36 12.54 -3.59 13.90
N GLU A 37 13.35 -4.61 14.19
CA GLU A 37 14.39 -4.55 15.24
C GLU A 37 15.44 -3.47 14.94
N ALA A 38 15.96 -3.41 13.71
CA ALA A 38 16.92 -2.39 13.31
C ALA A 38 16.31 -0.97 13.37
N LEU A 39 15.08 -0.82 12.89
CA LEU A 39 14.35 0.45 12.93
C LEU A 39 14.05 0.89 14.37
N GLN A 40 13.66 -0.03 15.26
CA GLN A 40 13.48 0.25 16.69
C GLN A 40 14.78 0.78 17.32
N LYS A 41 15.92 0.14 17.03
CA LYS A 41 17.22 0.58 17.53
C LYS A 41 17.55 2.00 17.05
N ARG A 42 17.32 2.29 15.78
CA ARG A 42 17.56 3.62 15.18
C ARG A 42 16.63 4.69 15.75
N VAL A 43 15.35 4.38 15.94
CA VAL A 43 14.38 5.28 16.59
C VAL A 43 14.75 5.50 18.06
N THR A 44 15.28 4.50 18.76
CA THR A 44 15.78 4.66 20.14
C THR A 44 16.96 5.64 20.20
N GLN A 45 17.84 5.60 19.20
CA GLN A 45 18.98 6.52 19.07
C GLN A 45 18.55 7.93 18.65
N ASN A 46 17.52 8.04 17.80
CA ASN A 46 17.02 9.30 17.24
C ASN A 46 15.49 9.42 17.40
N PRO A 47 14.97 9.60 18.63
CA PRO A 47 13.53 9.50 18.91
C PRO A 47 12.68 10.62 18.31
N LYS A 48 13.30 11.71 17.87
CA LYS A 48 12.63 12.85 17.22
C LYS A 48 12.64 12.78 15.69
N ASP A 49 13.33 11.79 15.12
CA ASP A 49 13.37 11.61 13.68
C ASP A 49 12.02 11.04 13.20
N LEU A 50 11.19 11.93 12.65
CA LEU A 50 9.86 11.58 12.16
C LEU A 50 9.92 10.64 10.95
N GLU A 51 10.97 10.70 10.13
CA GLU A 51 11.14 9.83 8.96
C GLU A 51 11.49 8.40 9.40
N LEU A 52 12.38 8.25 10.39
CA LEU A 52 12.67 6.92 10.97
C LEU A 52 11.46 6.33 11.68
N ARG A 53 10.71 7.15 12.40
CA ARG A 53 9.45 6.72 13.04
C ARG A 53 8.41 6.34 11.98
N TYR A 54 8.29 7.11 10.90
CA TYR A 54 7.39 6.79 9.80
C TYR A 54 7.77 5.44 9.17
N ALA A 55 9.05 5.21 8.88
CA ALA A 55 9.54 3.94 8.37
C ALA A 55 9.25 2.76 9.32
N LEU A 56 9.40 2.95 10.64
CA LEU A 56 9.03 1.94 11.62
C LEU A 56 7.52 1.68 11.65
N GLY A 57 6.69 2.72 11.56
CA GLY A 57 5.22 2.59 11.49
C GLY A 57 4.78 1.84 10.24
N ILE A 58 5.45 2.10 9.10
CA ILE A 58 5.28 1.36 7.86
C ILE A 58 5.61 -0.11 8.10
N ALA A 59 6.81 -0.44 8.59
CA ALA A 59 7.22 -1.82 8.87
C ALA A 59 6.21 -2.59 9.75
N TYR A 60 5.66 -1.94 10.78
CA TYR A 60 4.60 -2.54 11.62
C TYR A 60 3.27 -2.72 10.89
N ASN A 61 2.82 -1.75 10.09
CA ASN A 61 1.60 -1.88 9.29
C ASN A 61 1.67 -3.09 8.36
N GLU A 62 2.86 -3.37 7.85
CA GLU A 62 3.08 -4.50 6.97
C GLU A 62 3.02 -5.83 7.67
N GLN A 63 3.66 -5.91 8.84
CA GLN A 63 3.57 -7.10 9.67
C GLN A 63 2.11 -7.37 10.03
N ALA A 64 1.33 -6.32 10.31
CA ALA A 64 -0.10 -6.41 10.57
C ALA A 64 -0.93 -7.00 9.42
N MET A 65 -0.48 -6.90 8.17
CA MET A 65 -1.16 -7.55 7.05
C MET A 65 -1.18 -9.09 7.18
N ASN A 66 -0.29 -9.66 8.00
CA ASN A 66 -0.28 -11.08 8.36
C ASN A 66 -1.26 -11.43 9.50
N ASP A 67 -2.29 -10.61 9.76
CA ASP A 67 -3.24 -10.77 10.88
C ASP A 67 -2.58 -10.59 12.27
N ASP A 68 -1.50 -9.80 12.32
CA ASP A 68 -0.80 -9.45 13.56
C ASP A 68 -1.37 -8.17 14.18
N GLU A 69 -2.31 -8.34 15.10
CA GLU A 69 -2.95 -7.22 15.81
C GLU A 69 -1.97 -6.39 16.64
N ALA A 70 -0.95 -7.01 17.23
CA ALA A 70 0.01 -6.29 18.07
C ALA A 70 0.87 -5.36 17.21
N ALA A 71 1.28 -5.81 16.03
CA ALA A 71 1.94 -4.96 15.05
C ALA A 71 1.04 -3.82 14.57
N LEU A 72 -0.26 -4.09 14.36
CA LEU A 72 -1.22 -3.06 13.99
C LEU A 72 -1.33 -1.97 15.05
N ASP A 73 -1.38 -2.36 16.33
CA ASP A 73 -1.44 -1.42 17.44
C ASP A 73 -0.18 -0.57 17.55
N GLN A 74 1.00 -1.13 17.26
CA GLN A 74 2.24 -0.36 17.18
C GLN A 74 2.21 0.65 16.03
N ALA A 75 1.77 0.23 14.83
CA ALA A 75 1.64 1.13 13.68
C ALA A 75 0.70 2.31 13.98
N ILE A 76 -0.49 2.02 14.52
CA ILE A 76 -1.48 3.04 14.92
C ILE A 76 -0.85 4.03 15.90
N LYS A 77 -0.20 3.52 16.96
CA LYS A 77 0.43 4.38 17.97
C LYS A 77 1.49 5.30 17.35
N ILE A 78 2.37 4.75 16.51
CA ILE A 78 3.43 5.51 15.85
C ILE A 78 2.83 6.61 14.96
N PHE A 79 1.88 6.29 14.10
CA PHE A 79 1.28 7.28 13.21
C PHE A 79 0.46 8.32 13.97
N GLN A 80 -0.24 7.94 15.04
CA GLN A 80 -0.90 8.89 15.94
C GLN A 80 0.10 9.86 16.57
N ASP A 81 1.25 9.37 17.04
CA ASP A 81 2.26 10.21 17.67
C ASP A 81 2.96 11.12 16.64
N ILE A 82 3.16 10.66 15.40
CA ILE A 82 3.65 11.52 14.31
C ILE A 82 2.62 12.62 14.00
N VAL A 83 1.33 12.29 13.88
CA VAL A 83 0.27 13.27 13.59
C VAL A 83 0.07 14.27 14.73
N LYS A 84 0.27 13.88 15.98
CA LYS A 84 0.25 14.81 17.12
C LYS A 84 1.41 15.81 17.07
N GLU A 85 2.60 15.36 16.69
CA GLU A 85 3.81 16.18 16.63
C GLU A 85 3.88 17.05 15.37
N ASP A 86 3.46 16.49 14.23
CA ASP A 86 3.29 17.18 12.96
C ASP A 86 1.86 16.96 12.41
N PRO A 87 0.90 17.83 12.80
CA PRO A 87 -0.45 17.81 12.27
C PRO A 87 -0.56 18.07 10.76
N ASN A 88 0.52 18.49 10.08
CA ASN A 88 0.53 18.69 8.64
C ASN A 88 1.07 17.47 7.88
N SER A 89 1.50 16.41 8.57
CA SER A 89 1.97 15.17 7.97
C SER A 89 0.82 14.39 7.30
N VAL A 90 0.51 14.75 6.06
CA VAL A 90 -0.59 14.14 5.29
C VAL A 90 -0.36 12.64 5.08
N LYS A 91 0.89 12.22 4.89
CA LYS A 91 1.23 10.80 4.71
C LYS A 91 1.04 9.99 5.99
N ALA A 92 1.41 10.54 7.15
CA ALA A 92 1.14 9.89 8.43
C ALA A 92 -0.37 9.81 8.71
N LYS A 93 -1.14 10.85 8.36
CA LYS A 93 -2.61 10.79 8.42
C LYS A 93 -3.18 9.68 7.53
N ALA A 94 -2.72 9.56 6.29
CA ALA A 94 -3.19 8.53 5.38
C ALA A 94 -2.90 7.11 5.92
N MET A 95 -1.68 6.90 6.44
CA MET A 95 -1.31 5.63 7.07
C MET A 95 -2.12 5.35 8.35
N LEU A 96 -2.39 6.37 9.16
CA LEU A 96 -3.29 6.25 10.31
C LEU A 96 -4.69 5.82 9.86
N GLY A 97 -5.27 6.48 8.84
CA GLY A 97 -6.56 6.11 8.26
C GLY A 97 -6.59 4.65 7.80
N SER A 98 -5.56 4.21 7.07
CA SER A 98 -5.40 2.82 6.65
C SER A 98 -5.37 1.84 7.83
N CYS A 99 -4.57 2.13 8.86
CA CYS A 99 -4.48 1.27 10.03
C CYS A 99 -5.80 1.23 10.82
N THR A 100 -6.53 2.34 10.89
CA THR A 100 -7.84 2.43 11.53
C THR A 100 -8.87 1.55 10.82
N VAL A 101 -8.91 1.56 9.48
CA VAL A 101 -9.75 0.62 8.70
C VAL A 101 -9.38 -0.83 9.00
N MET A 102 -8.08 -1.16 9.04
CA MET A 102 -7.61 -2.51 9.35
C MET A 102 -8.03 -2.95 10.77
N LYS A 103 -8.02 -2.04 11.75
CA LYS A 103 -8.36 -2.35 13.15
C LYS A 103 -9.81 -2.85 13.31
N ALA A 104 -10.70 -2.50 12.39
CA ALA A 104 -12.07 -3.02 12.35
C ALA A 104 -12.14 -4.57 12.33
N GLN A 105 -11.10 -5.26 11.87
CA GLN A 105 -11.07 -6.73 11.87
C GLN A 105 -10.97 -7.30 13.29
N HIS A 106 -10.28 -6.61 14.19
CA HIS A 106 -9.89 -7.08 15.52
C HIS A 106 -10.76 -6.53 16.66
N VAL A 107 -11.72 -5.65 16.37
CA VAL A 107 -12.62 -5.08 17.39
C VAL A 107 -13.96 -5.82 17.44
N SER A 108 -14.70 -5.58 18.53
CA SER A 108 -16.07 -6.06 18.69
C SER A 108 -16.96 -5.63 17.52
N ILE A 109 -17.94 -6.47 17.15
CA ILE A 109 -18.88 -6.23 16.05
C ILE A 109 -19.58 -4.86 16.15
N PHE A 110 -19.83 -4.38 17.37
CA PHE A 110 -20.49 -3.09 17.61
C PHE A 110 -19.62 -1.87 17.30
N LYS A 111 -18.29 -2.04 17.18
CA LYS A 111 -17.34 -0.96 16.87
C LYS A 111 -16.78 -1.04 15.45
N LYS A 112 -17.04 -2.14 14.73
CA LYS A 112 -16.41 -2.35 13.41
C LYS A 112 -16.73 -1.25 12.43
N LEU A 113 -17.99 -0.80 12.41
CA LEU A 113 -18.42 0.27 11.51
C LEU A 113 -17.78 1.60 11.90
N ASP A 114 -17.68 1.93 13.19
CA ASP A 114 -17.00 3.14 13.65
C ASP A 114 -15.55 3.21 13.15
N TYR A 115 -14.77 2.12 13.32
CA TYR A 115 -13.38 2.08 12.84
C TYR A 115 -13.28 2.17 11.31
N VAL A 116 -14.22 1.56 10.59
CA VAL A 116 -14.29 1.69 9.12
C VAL A 116 -14.59 3.13 8.73
N GLU A 117 -15.58 3.77 9.37
CA GLU A 117 -16.00 5.14 9.09
C GLU A 117 -14.90 6.16 9.45
N ASP A 118 -14.30 6.05 10.62
CA ASP A 118 -13.20 6.89 11.08
C ASP A 118 -12.01 6.79 10.13
N GLY A 119 -11.62 5.56 9.78
CA GLY A 119 -10.50 5.32 8.87
C GLY A 119 -10.74 5.89 7.48
N TYR A 120 -11.94 5.70 6.92
CA TYR A 120 -12.28 6.27 5.62
C TYR A 120 -12.47 7.78 5.64
N THR A 121 -13.00 8.36 6.71
CA THR A 121 -13.09 9.81 6.86
C THR A 121 -11.71 10.46 6.73
N ILE A 122 -10.70 9.86 7.37
CA ILE A 122 -9.30 10.32 7.24
C ILE A 122 -8.81 10.17 5.80
N LEU A 123 -9.00 8.99 5.19
CA LEU A 123 -8.52 8.70 3.83
C LEU A 123 -9.18 9.58 2.76
N ASP A 124 -10.48 9.82 2.88
CA ASP A 124 -11.23 10.69 1.98
C ASP A 124 -10.77 12.14 2.13
N GLN A 125 -10.54 12.61 3.36
CA GLN A 125 -10.05 13.97 3.60
C GLN A 125 -8.65 14.20 3.03
N VAL A 126 -7.69 13.29 3.25
CA VAL A 126 -6.31 13.50 2.76
C VAL A 126 -6.25 13.52 1.22
N VAL A 127 -7.07 12.73 0.54
CA VAL A 127 -7.17 12.77 -0.93
C VAL A 127 -7.93 14.02 -1.40
N ALA A 128 -8.95 14.46 -0.68
CA ALA A 128 -9.62 15.73 -0.99
C ALA A 128 -8.68 16.94 -0.88
N ASP A 129 -7.82 16.97 0.14
CA ASP A 129 -6.84 18.03 0.38
C ASP A 129 -5.72 18.03 -0.66
N LYS A 130 -5.28 16.84 -1.09
CA LYS A 130 -4.19 16.65 -2.06
C LYS A 130 -4.60 15.67 -3.17
N PRO A 131 -5.50 16.08 -4.08
CA PRO A 131 -6.10 15.18 -5.06
C PRO A 131 -5.16 14.71 -6.16
N ASN A 132 -3.94 15.27 -6.26
CA ASN A 132 -2.93 14.86 -7.22
C ASN A 132 -1.76 14.11 -6.58
N ASP A 133 -1.86 13.76 -5.29
CA ASP A 133 -0.84 12.96 -4.62
C ASP A 133 -1.10 11.46 -4.86
N PRO A 134 -0.22 10.77 -5.61
CA PRO A 134 -0.43 9.38 -5.99
C PRO A 134 -0.38 8.43 -4.79
N ASP A 135 0.40 8.75 -3.74
CA ASP A 135 0.52 7.89 -2.56
C ASP A 135 -0.81 7.82 -1.82
N LEU A 136 -1.48 8.96 -1.66
CA LEU A 136 -2.76 9.05 -0.97
C LEU A 136 -3.86 8.30 -1.70
N ARG A 137 -3.90 8.43 -3.03
CA ARG A 137 -4.83 7.68 -3.88
C ARG A 137 -4.55 6.19 -3.86
N LEU A 138 -3.28 5.78 -3.90
CA LEU A 138 -2.92 4.37 -3.81
C LEU A 138 -3.36 3.78 -2.46
N ILE A 139 -3.07 4.47 -1.35
CA ILE A 139 -3.46 4.03 -0.01
C ILE A 139 -5.00 3.90 0.08
N ARG A 140 -5.74 4.94 -0.34
CA ARG A 140 -7.21 4.91 -0.28
C ARG A 140 -7.81 3.85 -1.19
N GLY A 141 -7.37 3.80 -2.44
CA GLY A 141 -7.85 2.83 -3.44
C GLY A 141 -7.60 1.38 -3.00
N VAL A 142 -6.43 1.08 -2.43
CA VAL A 142 -6.09 -0.26 -1.90
C VAL A 142 -6.96 -0.65 -0.70
N ASN A 143 -7.24 0.28 0.22
CA ASN A 143 -8.16 0.01 1.34
C ASN A 143 -9.59 -0.22 0.85
N ALA A 144 -10.05 0.64 -0.06
CA ALA A 144 -11.37 0.55 -0.68
C ALA A 144 -11.56 -0.77 -1.45
N ALA A 145 -10.55 -1.20 -2.21
CA ALA A 145 -10.53 -2.45 -2.95
C ALA A 145 -10.66 -3.70 -2.08
N ARG A 146 -10.16 -3.65 -0.84
CA ARG A 146 -10.21 -4.77 0.12
C ARG A 146 -11.48 -4.77 0.98
N SER A 147 -12.31 -3.74 0.86
CA SER A 147 -13.50 -3.62 1.67
C SER A 147 -14.63 -4.51 1.17
N PRO A 148 -15.45 -5.07 2.08
CA PRO A 148 -16.66 -5.78 1.68
C PRO A 148 -17.56 -4.92 0.78
N GLY A 149 -18.05 -5.50 -0.32
CA GLY A 149 -18.79 -4.75 -1.34
C GLY A 149 -20.05 -4.03 -0.83
N PHE A 150 -20.69 -4.53 0.24
CA PHE A 150 -21.86 -3.87 0.85
C PHE A 150 -21.53 -2.51 1.49
N LEU A 151 -20.25 -2.19 1.71
CA LEU A 151 -19.81 -0.88 2.19
C LEU A 151 -19.74 0.18 1.08
N GLY A 152 -19.97 -0.19 -0.18
CA GLY A 152 -20.07 0.78 -1.28
C GLY A 152 -18.79 1.57 -1.54
N ARG A 153 -17.62 0.93 -1.45
CA ARG A 153 -16.31 1.57 -1.68
C ARG A 153 -15.64 1.17 -3.00
N SER A 154 -16.28 0.35 -3.83
CA SER A 154 -15.70 -0.15 -5.08
C SER A 154 -15.49 0.96 -6.12
N ASP A 155 -16.39 1.95 -6.15
CA ASP A 155 -16.30 3.15 -6.99
C ASP A 155 -15.13 4.05 -6.61
N VAL A 156 -14.84 4.20 -5.31
CA VAL A 156 -13.67 4.91 -4.80
C VAL A 156 -12.39 4.21 -5.24
N ALA A 157 -12.33 2.88 -5.11
CA ALA A 157 -11.20 2.09 -5.57
C ALA A 157 -10.97 2.25 -7.08
N GLU A 158 -12.03 2.12 -7.87
CA GLU A 158 -11.98 2.30 -9.32
C GLU A 158 -11.49 3.70 -9.70
N THR A 159 -12.03 4.73 -9.08
CA THR A 159 -11.65 6.13 -9.32
C THR A 159 -10.16 6.38 -9.08
N ASP A 160 -9.64 5.91 -7.95
CA ASP A 160 -8.22 6.10 -7.62
C ASP A 160 -7.31 5.26 -8.52
N PHE A 161 -7.71 4.04 -8.85
CA PHE A 161 -6.93 3.17 -9.72
C PHE A 161 -6.89 3.65 -11.17
N GLU A 162 -8.01 4.12 -11.73
CA GLU A 162 -8.03 4.73 -13.05
C GLU A 162 -7.18 5.99 -13.10
N TRP A 163 -7.22 6.83 -12.05
CA TRP A 163 -6.36 8.00 -11.95
C TRP A 163 -4.88 7.61 -11.94
N LEU A 164 -4.48 6.60 -11.15
CA LEU A 164 -3.10 6.12 -11.08
C LEU A 164 -2.61 5.54 -12.41
N LEU A 165 -3.46 4.79 -13.11
CA LEU A 165 -3.14 4.26 -14.44
C LEU A 165 -3.01 5.36 -15.50
N ALA A 166 -3.82 6.42 -15.41
CA ALA A 166 -3.68 7.59 -16.28
C ALA A 166 -2.40 8.35 -15.97
N ASP A 167 -2.09 8.53 -14.68
CA ASP A 167 -0.90 9.25 -14.22
C ASP A 167 0.40 8.53 -14.63
N LEU A 168 0.43 7.19 -14.56
CA LEU A 168 1.52 6.34 -15.04
C LEU A 168 1.88 6.53 -16.53
N LYS A 169 0.95 7.04 -17.35
CA LYS A 169 1.16 7.29 -18.79
C LYS A 169 1.73 8.67 -19.09
N LYS A 170 1.74 9.59 -18.12
CA LYS A 170 2.27 10.94 -18.34
C LYS A 170 3.78 10.90 -18.55
N THR A 171 4.28 11.72 -19.47
CA THR A 171 5.71 11.76 -19.82
C THR A 171 6.57 12.43 -18.77
N ASP A 172 5.97 13.26 -17.90
CA ASP A 172 6.61 13.97 -16.80
C ASP A 172 6.53 13.22 -15.46
N ASN A 173 5.98 11.99 -15.44
CA ASN A 173 6.03 11.20 -14.22
C ASN A 173 7.44 10.61 -14.00
N HIS A 174 7.85 10.57 -12.73
CA HIS A 174 9.18 10.12 -12.32
C HIS A 174 9.12 8.96 -11.31
N TYR A 175 8.09 8.12 -11.44
CA TYR A 175 7.97 6.93 -10.60
C TYR A 175 9.08 5.93 -10.89
N ASP A 176 9.72 5.47 -9.81
CA ASP A 176 10.65 4.37 -9.87
C ASP A 176 9.94 3.03 -10.18
N ASP A 177 10.72 2.03 -10.53
CA ASP A 177 10.22 0.71 -10.89
C ASP A 177 9.44 0.04 -9.75
N ASN A 178 9.86 0.23 -8.49
CA ASN A 178 9.17 -0.33 -7.33
C ASN A 178 7.76 0.21 -7.19
N TYR A 179 7.58 1.51 -7.38
CA TYR A 179 6.29 2.15 -7.28
C TYR A 179 5.38 1.79 -8.44
N ARG A 180 5.90 1.81 -9.69
CA ARG A 180 5.17 1.35 -10.88
C ARG A 180 4.69 -0.09 -10.69
N ARG A 181 5.59 -0.97 -10.25
CA ARG A 181 5.30 -2.37 -9.96
C ARG A 181 4.21 -2.53 -8.91
N THR A 182 4.23 -1.70 -7.86
CA THR A 182 3.23 -1.68 -6.79
C THR A 182 1.85 -1.27 -7.32
N ILE A 183 1.77 -0.21 -8.14
CA ILE A 183 0.52 0.22 -8.78
C ILE A 183 -0.01 -0.89 -9.69
N TYR A 184 0.82 -1.40 -10.60
CA TYR A 184 0.41 -2.47 -11.52
C TYR A 184 -0.12 -3.70 -10.79
N PHE A 185 0.54 -4.09 -9.69
CA PHE A 185 0.11 -5.22 -8.89
C PHE A 185 -1.25 -4.97 -8.24
N TYR A 186 -1.42 -3.91 -7.45
CA TYR A 186 -2.66 -3.70 -6.71
C TYR A 186 -3.87 -3.41 -7.61
N VAL A 187 -3.67 -2.63 -8.67
CA VAL A 187 -4.74 -2.36 -9.64
C VAL A 187 -5.08 -3.64 -10.42
N GLY A 188 -4.05 -4.41 -10.83
CA GLY A 188 -4.24 -5.68 -11.52
C GLY A 188 -4.95 -6.73 -10.66
N ASP A 189 -4.60 -6.85 -9.38
CA ASP A 189 -5.25 -7.76 -8.44
C ASP A 189 -6.72 -7.37 -8.21
N TRP A 190 -7.01 -6.08 -8.10
CA TRP A 190 -8.40 -5.62 -8.01
C TRP A 190 -9.22 -5.98 -9.26
N PHE A 191 -8.71 -5.70 -10.47
CA PHE A 191 -9.39 -6.11 -11.70
C PHE A 191 -9.57 -7.62 -11.82
N LEU A 192 -8.62 -8.41 -11.31
CA LEU A 192 -8.73 -9.86 -11.27
C LEU A 192 -9.93 -10.30 -10.42
N GLU A 193 -10.13 -9.69 -9.25
CA GLU A 193 -11.28 -9.96 -8.38
C GLU A 193 -12.61 -9.48 -9.00
N GLN A 194 -12.60 -8.36 -9.74
CA GLN A 194 -13.74 -7.91 -10.54
C GLN A 194 -14.03 -8.76 -11.79
N ARG A 195 -13.17 -9.75 -12.10
CA ARG A 195 -13.24 -10.58 -13.32
C ARG A 195 -13.14 -9.74 -14.60
N ASP A 196 -12.34 -8.68 -14.57
CA ASP A 196 -11.99 -7.84 -15.70
C ASP A 196 -10.66 -8.31 -16.33
N SER A 197 -10.63 -8.47 -17.66
CA SER A 197 -9.45 -8.96 -18.38
C SER A 197 -8.27 -7.99 -18.39
N ARG A 198 -8.48 -6.71 -18.07
CA ARG A 198 -7.41 -5.70 -17.87
C ARG A 198 -6.37 -6.14 -16.83
N CYS A 199 -6.75 -7.00 -15.90
CA CYS A 199 -5.83 -7.57 -14.91
C CYS A 199 -4.62 -8.26 -15.55
N VAL A 200 -4.77 -8.86 -16.74
CA VAL A 200 -3.71 -9.65 -17.37
C VAL A 200 -2.53 -8.77 -17.73
N GLU A 201 -2.76 -7.68 -18.44
CA GLU A 201 -1.71 -6.75 -18.86
C GLU A 201 -1.00 -6.15 -17.64
N LEU A 202 -1.76 -5.72 -16.65
CA LEU A 202 -1.25 -5.10 -15.43
C LEU A 202 -0.40 -6.08 -14.61
N LEU A 203 -0.87 -7.30 -14.39
CA LEU A 203 -0.12 -8.31 -13.65
C LEU A 203 1.12 -8.79 -14.43
N MET A 204 1.07 -8.81 -15.77
CA MET A 204 2.26 -9.05 -16.58
C MET A 204 3.28 -7.92 -16.43
N LYS A 205 2.85 -6.65 -16.51
CA LYS A 205 3.70 -5.48 -16.25
C LYS A 205 4.32 -5.54 -14.85
N ALA A 206 3.54 -5.86 -13.82
CA ALA A 206 4.04 -6.04 -12.46
C ALA A 206 5.10 -7.15 -12.36
N SER A 207 4.94 -8.25 -13.11
CA SER A 207 5.90 -9.35 -13.13
C SER A 207 7.21 -9.05 -13.86
N LYS A 208 7.15 -8.21 -14.91
CA LYS A 208 8.30 -7.81 -15.74
C LYS A 208 9.07 -6.62 -15.15
N THR A 209 8.40 -5.77 -14.37
CA THR A 209 9.01 -4.59 -13.74
C THR A 209 9.90 -5.03 -12.58
N PRO A 210 11.19 -4.63 -12.53
CA PRO A 210 12.05 -4.90 -11.38
C PRO A 210 11.48 -4.35 -10.08
N GLY A 211 11.80 -4.98 -8.96
CA GLY A 211 11.50 -4.40 -7.66
C GLY A 211 11.72 -5.33 -6.49
N ALA A 212 11.50 -4.79 -5.29
CA ALA A 212 11.72 -5.47 -4.02
C ALA A 212 11.04 -6.84 -4.00
N PRO A 213 11.68 -7.91 -3.48
CA PRO A 213 11.15 -9.26 -3.52
C PRO A 213 9.73 -9.42 -2.94
N ARG A 214 9.30 -8.50 -2.08
CA ARG A 214 8.05 -8.53 -1.31
C ARG A 214 6.77 -8.89 -2.10
N LEU A 215 6.56 -8.28 -3.27
CA LEU A 215 5.36 -8.50 -4.09
C LEU A 215 5.50 -9.70 -5.03
N THR A 216 6.67 -10.33 -5.09
CA THR A 216 7.00 -11.29 -6.16
C THR A 216 6.10 -12.51 -6.13
N ASP A 217 5.85 -13.07 -4.95
CA ASP A 217 5.03 -14.27 -4.83
C ASP A 217 3.54 -13.97 -5.01
N ASP A 218 3.08 -12.82 -4.52
CA ASP A 218 1.71 -12.35 -4.74
C ASP A 218 1.45 -12.06 -6.23
N ILE A 219 2.37 -11.38 -6.91
CA ILE A 219 2.31 -11.14 -8.36
C ILE A 219 2.26 -12.48 -9.10
N LYS A 220 3.14 -13.44 -8.78
CA LYS A 220 3.12 -14.77 -9.42
C LYS A 220 1.78 -15.48 -9.20
N LYS A 221 1.24 -15.43 -7.98
CA LYS A 221 -0.04 -16.05 -7.62
C LYS A 221 -1.19 -15.41 -8.38
N SER A 222 -1.29 -14.09 -8.41
CA SER A 222 -2.34 -13.37 -9.13
C SER A 222 -2.21 -13.51 -10.64
N LEU A 223 -0.99 -13.48 -11.19
CA LEU A 223 -0.77 -13.73 -12.62
C LEU A 223 -1.15 -15.17 -13.02
N LYS A 224 -0.85 -16.17 -12.18
CA LYS A 224 -1.30 -17.56 -12.40
C LYS A 224 -2.83 -17.66 -12.41
N LYS A 225 -3.51 -16.98 -11.49
CA LYS A 225 -4.98 -16.91 -11.47
C LYS A 225 -5.50 -16.22 -12.75
N ALA A 226 -4.91 -15.09 -13.14
CA ALA A 226 -5.28 -14.34 -14.34
C ALA A 226 -5.12 -15.19 -15.61
N LYS A 227 -3.99 -15.91 -15.76
CA LYS A 227 -3.75 -16.86 -16.87
C LYS A 227 -4.82 -17.94 -16.95
N LYS A 228 -5.23 -18.52 -15.81
CA LYS A 228 -6.30 -19.52 -15.77
C LYS A 228 -7.66 -18.91 -16.14
N ARG A 229 -7.90 -17.67 -15.76
CA ARG A 229 -9.19 -16.98 -15.94
C ARG A 229 -9.37 -16.42 -17.36
N PHE A 230 -8.30 -15.90 -17.95
CA PHE A 230 -8.28 -15.21 -19.24
C PHE A 230 -7.19 -15.77 -20.17
N PRO A 231 -7.24 -17.06 -20.54
CA PRO A 231 -6.16 -17.72 -21.29
C PRO A 231 -5.91 -17.07 -22.66
N SER A 232 -6.95 -16.63 -23.36
CA SER A 232 -6.82 -15.99 -24.68
C SER A 232 -6.14 -14.62 -24.60
N THR A 233 -6.54 -13.78 -23.63
CA THR A 233 -5.93 -12.46 -23.40
C THR A 233 -4.46 -12.61 -23.00
N TYR A 234 -4.16 -13.56 -22.12
CA TYR A 234 -2.78 -13.85 -21.70
C TYR A 234 -1.92 -14.30 -22.90
N ALA A 235 -2.41 -15.23 -23.73
CA ALA A 235 -1.68 -15.74 -24.88
C ALA A 235 -1.43 -14.69 -25.98
N ALA A 236 -2.28 -13.66 -26.08
CA ALA A 236 -2.07 -12.54 -26.99
C ALA A 236 -0.92 -11.65 -26.51
N LEU A 237 -0.96 -11.22 -25.24
CA LEU A 237 0.03 -10.31 -24.64
C LEU A 237 1.40 -10.97 -24.37
N GLU A 238 1.47 -12.30 -24.23
CA GLU A 238 2.76 -13.01 -24.05
C GLU A 238 3.62 -13.00 -25.33
N LYS A 239 3.01 -12.75 -26.50
CA LYS A 239 3.71 -12.70 -27.79
C LYS A 239 4.24 -11.31 -28.16
N GLU A 240 3.88 -10.29 -27.39
CA GLU A 240 4.33 -8.90 -27.51
C GLU A 240 5.56 -8.63 -26.63
#